data_AF-A0A202DQR6-F1
#
_entry.id   AF-A0A202DQR6-F1
#
_cell.length_a   1.000
_cell.length_b   1.000
_cell.length_c   1.000
_cell.angle_alpha   90.00
_cell.angle_beta   90.00
_cell.angle_gamma   90.00
#
_symmetry.space_group_name_H-M   'P 1'
#
loop_
_entity.id
_entity.type
_entity.pdbx_description
1 polymer ?
#
loop_
_entity_poly.entity_id
_entity_poly.type
_entity_poly.pdbx_seq_one_letter_code
_entity_poly.pdbx_strand_id
1 'polypeptide(L)' 'ISKLNDISWNRNNSNERTHSVAKKKENELGVFDLMGNVYEWCHDWYGYDYYSLKKKVDPKGPKSGKYRVTRGGGVEQ' A
#
# COMPACT_ATOMS: atom_id res chain seq x y z
N ILE A 1 14.18 4.32 -11.69
CA ILE A 1 14.31 2.90 -11.28
C ILE A 1 15.21 2.76 -10.03
N SER A 2 16.42 3.34 -9.99
CA SER A 2 17.32 3.21 -8.82
C SER A 2 16.70 3.65 -7.49
N LYS A 3 16.09 4.84 -7.43
CA LYS A 3 15.47 5.37 -6.19
C LYS A 3 14.30 4.54 -5.64
N LEU A 4 13.57 3.80 -6.49
CA LEU A 4 12.45 2.96 -6.03
C LEU A 4 12.97 1.73 -5.29
N ASN A 5 14.09 1.17 -5.76
CA ASN A 5 14.71 0.00 -5.13
C ASN A 5 15.27 0.30 -3.74
N ASP A 6 15.48 1.57 -3.39
CA ASP A 6 15.92 1.99 -2.06
C ASP A 6 14.80 1.92 -1.02
N ILE A 7 13.54 2.07 -1.45
CA ILE A 7 12.35 2.19 -0.57
C ILE A 7 11.34 1.05 -0.74
N SER A 8 11.54 0.14 -1.69
CA SER A 8 10.54 -0.85 -2.08
C SER A 8 11.10 -2.24 -2.35
N TRP A 9 10.37 -3.27 -1.91
CA TRP A 9 10.51 -4.65 -2.35
C TRP A 9 9.47 -4.97 -3.43
N ASN A 10 9.89 -5.05 -4.69
CA ASN A 10 9.02 -5.19 -5.86
C ASN A 10 9.53 -6.29 -6.80
N ARG A 11 8.85 -6.53 -7.92
CA ARG A 11 9.16 -7.62 -8.86
C ARG A 11 10.63 -7.63 -9.31
N ASN A 12 11.26 -6.46 -9.37
CA ASN A 12 12.63 -6.33 -9.87
C ASN A 12 13.71 -6.66 -8.84
N ASN A 13 13.40 -6.70 -7.53
CA ASN A 13 14.41 -6.86 -6.48
C ASN A 13 14.02 -7.79 -5.33
N SER A 14 12.77 -8.27 -5.28
CA SER A 14 12.26 -9.10 -4.20
C SER A 14 12.62 -10.59 -4.32
N ASN A 15 12.95 -11.04 -5.55
CA ASN A 15 13.02 -12.46 -5.91
C ASN A 15 11.70 -13.21 -5.60
N GLU A 16 10.57 -12.52 -5.79
CA GLU A 16 9.20 -13.06 -5.57
C GLU A 16 8.96 -13.57 -4.14
N ARG A 17 9.64 -12.98 -3.16
CA ARG A 17 9.54 -13.36 -1.74
C ARG A 17 9.46 -12.13 -0.87
N THR A 18 8.66 -12.22 0.19
CA THR A 18 8.64 -11.19 1.23
C THR A 18 9.99 -11.12 1.93
N HIS A 19 10.27 -9.95 2.49
CA HIS A 19 11.47 -9.68 3.26
C HIS A 19 11.10 -9.21 4.65
N SER A 20 12.02 -9.38 5.60
CA SER A 20 11.85 -8.79 6.93
C SER A 20 11.61 -7.28 6.81
N VAL A 21 10.71 -6.76 7.64
CA VAL A 21 10.36 -5.35 7.66
C VAL A 21 11.57 -4.46 7.96
N ALA A 22 11.50 -3.20 7.52
CA ALA A 22 12.52 -2.18 7.75
C ALA A 22 13.93 -2.55 7.22
N LYS A 23 13.98 -3.23 6.07
CA LYS A 23 15.23 -3.50 5.33
C LYS A 23 15.46 -2.57 4.13
N LYS A 24 14.46 -1.75 3.81
CA LYS A 24 14.55 -0.62 2.87
C LYS A 24 14.55 0.69 3.66
N LYS A 25 14.77 1.81 2.97
CA LYS A 25 14.77 3.13 3.57
C LYS A 25 13.34 3.57 3.92
N GLU A 26 13.17 4.16 5.10
CA GLU A 26 11.90 4.78 5.51
C GLU A 26 11.51 6.01 4.68
N ASN A 27 10.24 6.39 4.75
CA ASN A 27 9.80 7.72 4.33
C ASN A 27 10.12 8.79 5.41
N GLU A 28 9.79 10.05 5.12
CA GLU A 28 10.01 11.19 6.03
C GLU A 28 9.26 11.09 7.38
N LEU A 29 8.32 10.16 7.50
CA LEU A 29 7.55 9.89 8.72
C LEU A 29 8.10 8.70 9.52
N GLY A 30 9.22 8.09 9.11
CA GLY A 30 9.79 6.93 9.79
C GLY A 30 9.06 5.61 9.50
N VAL A 31 8.24 5.55 8.46
CA VAL A 31 7.47 4.35 8.10
C VAL A 31 8.17 3.62 6.95
N PHE A 32 8.30 2.30 7.12
CA PHE A 32 8.96 1.40 6.18
C PHE A 32 7.95 0.63 5.34
N ASP A 33 8.41 0.10 4.21
CA ASP A 33 7.69 -0.90 3.40
C ASP A 33 6.30 -0.46 2.89
N LEU A 34 5.99 0.84 2.87
CA LEU A 34 4.75 1.39 2.30
C LEU A 34 4.61 1.16 0.78
N MET A 35 5.67 0.72 0.11
CA MET A 35 5.68 0.40 -1.31
C MET A 35 6.28 -1.00 -1.52
N GLY A 36 5.46 -1.99 -1.84
CA GLY A 36 5.89 -3.37 -2.03
C GLY A 36 5.95 -4.19 -0.74
N ASN A 37 6.74 -5.27 -0.77
CA ASN A 37 6.76 -6.34 0.23
C ASN A 37 5.41 -7.09 0.31
N VAL A 38 4.37 -6.46 0.86
CA VAL A 38 3.02 -7.05 0.92
C VAL A 38 1.96 -5.98 0.70
N TYR A 39 0.80 -6.40 0.19
CA TYR A 39 -0.38 -5.55 0.30
C TYR A 39 -0.77 -5.35 1.76
N GLU A 40 -1.11 -4.12 2.10
CA GLU A 40 -1.62 -3.77 3.42
C GLU A 40 -3.14 -3.58 3.35
N TRP A 41 -3.87 -4.34 4.17
CA TRP A 41 -5.33 -4.22 4.27
C TRP A 41 -5.73 -2.90 4.93
N CYS A 42 -6.76 -2.26 4.39
CA CYS A 42 -7.45 -1.14 5.03
C CYS A 42 -8.84 -1.58 5.50
N HIS A 43 -9.35 -0.91 6.53
CA HIS A 43 -10.70 -1.17 7.04
C HIS A 43 -11.79 -0.86 5.99
N ASP A 44 -11.55 0.09 5.09
CA ASP A 44 -12.56 0.55 4.13
C ASP A 44 -13.06 -0.54 3.17
N TRP A 45 -14.35 -0.44 2.84
CA TRP A 45 -14.88 -1.10 1.65
C TRP A 45 -14.39 -0.39 0.39
N TYR A 46 -14.11 -1.13 -0.67
CA TYR A 46 -13.80 -0.54 -1.98
C TYR A 46 -15.06 0.05 -2.61
N GLY A 47 -14.96 1.31 -3.05
CA GLY A 47 -15.96 1.99 -3.87
C GLY A 47 -15.29 2.78 -4.97
N TYR A 48 -15.58 2.42 -6.23
CA TYR A 48 -14.92 2.98 -7.42
C TYR A 48 -15.05 4.52 -7.51
N ASP A 49 -16.20 5.05 -7.12
CA ASP A 49 -16.55 6.47 -7.17
C ASP A 49 -16.48 7.16 -5.80
N TYR A 50 -16.03 6.48 -4.73
CA TYR A 50 -16.14 7.01 -3.36
C TYR A 50 -15.46 8.38 -3.17
N TYR A 51 -14.34 8.62 -3.86
CA TYR A 51 -13.64 9.90 -3.78
C TYR A 51 -14.38 11.07 -4.47
N SER A 52 -15.32 10.80 -5.38
CA SER A 52 -16.16 11.83 -5.99
C SER A 52 -17.09 12.54 -4.99
N LEU A 53 -17.38 11.88 -3.86
CA LEU A 53 -18.23 12.40 -2.78
C LEU A 53 -17.58 13.54 -1.99
N LYS A 54 -16.28 13.82 -2.20
CA LYS A 54 -15.52 14.91 -1.57
C LYS A 54 -15.67 15.02 -0.04
N LYS A 55 -15.89 13.90 0.66
CA LYS A 55 -15.87 13.86 2.14
C LYS A 55 -14.44 14.09 2.62
N LYS A 56 -14.23 15.14 3.42
CA LYS A 56 -12.88 15.58 3.82
C LYS A 56 -12.48 15.18 5.24
N VAL A 57 -13.43 14.99 6.14
CA VAL A 57 -13.15 14.72 7.56
C VAL A 57 -13.42 13.25 7.85
N ASP A 58 -12.39 12.54 8.30
CA ASP A 58 -12.42 11.11 8.70
C ASP A 58 -13.33 10.22 7.80
N PRO A 59 -13.06 10.14 6.48
CA PRO A 59 -13.87 9.33 5.58
C PRO A 59 -13.65 7.83 5.84
N LYS A 60 -14.73 7.09 6.09
CA LYS A 60 -14.70 5.65 6.47
C LYS A 60 -15.06 4.67 5.33
N GLY A 61 -14.93 5.12 4.09
CA GLY A 61 -15.38 4.38 2.92
C GLY A 61 -16.92 4.26 2.78
N PRO A 62 -17.40 3.51 1.78
CA PRO A 62 -18.79 3.10 1.66
C PRO A 62 -19.28 2.27 2.86
N LYS A 63 -20.59 2.26 3.13
CA LYS A 63 -21.18 1.48 4.23
C LYS A 63 -21.09 -0.05 4.03
N SER A 64 -21.03 -0.49 2.78
CA SER A 64 -20.94 -1.91 2.38
C SER A 64 -20.17 -2.02 1.07
N GLY A 65 -19.64 -3.20 0.78
CA GLY A 65 -18.94 -3.50 -0.47
C GLY A 65 -18.64 -4.98 -0.61
N LYS A 66 -18.17 -5.36 -1.80
CA LYS A 66 -17.75 -6.74 -2.09
C LYS A 66 -16.30 -7.01 -1.68
N TYR A 67 -15.46 -5.99 -1.74
CA TYR A 67 -14.02 -6.08 -1.51
C TYR A 67 -13.58 -5.05 -0.49
N ARG A 68 -12.62 -5.40 0.37
CA ARG A 68 -11.91 -4.43 1.21
C ARG A 68 -10.76 -3.81 0.42
N VAL A 69 -10.38 -2.60 0.79
CA VAL A 69 -9.26 -1.89 0.16
C VAL A 69 -7.93 -2.50 0.60
N THR A 70 -7.00 -2.66 -0.35
CA THR A 70 -5.59 -2.91 -0.08
C THR A 70 -4.74 -1.77 -0.66
N ARG A 71 -3.56 -1.54 -0.08
CA ARG A 71 -2.61 -0.49 -0.50
C ARG A 71 -1.17 -1.05 -0.52
N GLY A 72 -0.24 -0.23 -0.98
CA GLY A 72 1.21 -0.48 -0.91
C GLY A 72 1.77 -1.38 -2.01
N GLY A 73 1.03 -2.40 -2.43
CA GLY A 73 1.49 -3.35 -3.44
C GLY A 73 2.36 -4.47 -2.86
N GLY A 74 2.45 -5.59 -3.54
CA GLY A 74 3.25 -6.73 -3.11
C GLY A 74 4.59 -6.86 -3.84
N VAL A 75 5.30 -7.94 -3.54
CA VAL A 75 6.55 -8.32 -4.20
C VAL A 75 6.42 -8.53 -5.71
N GLU A 76 5.21 -8.70 -6.21
CA GLU A 76 4.89 -8.99 -7.60
C GLU A 76 4.53 -7.76 -8.45
N GLN A 77 4.42 -6.56 -7.84
CA GLN A 77 4.25 -5.30 -8.56
C GLN A 77 5.53 -4.82 -9.23
#